data_AF-A0A3B3Q1Z5-F1
#
_entry.id   AF-A0A3B3Q1Z5-F1
#
_cell.length_a   1.000
_cell.length_b   1.000
_cell.length_c   1.000
_cell.angle_alpha   90.00
_cell.angle_beta   90.00
_cell.angle_gamma   90.00
#
_symmetry.space_group_name_H-M   'P 1'
#
loop_
_entity.id
_entity.type
_entity.pdbx_description
1 polymer ?
#
loop_
_entity_poly.entity_id
_entity_poly.type
_entity_poly.pdbx_seq_one_letter_code
_entity_poly.pdbx_strand_id
1 'polypeptide(L)'
;MSIYFCFIHVVFLICAAASAESEQVLVDDKLLEGGSSPGRRTGTLYCRVGIGFHLQIHPDGRVNGSHAPDHLSLLELFAVSQGIVGIRGVFSKRYLAMNKRGRLHAIEKFTEDCKFRERFQENSYNTYASATHRNHRSGREWFVALNKRGKAKMGSSTRVKSQHVSTHFLPRFNLQEKSEQGFTITEYSKEKTKAPPVQPVQPVPPSPVLRVNSGPKRLGTVKYWPKFRFG
;
A
#
# COMPACT_ATOMS: atom_id res chain seq x y z
N MET A 1 15.84 -33.28 -53.93
CA MET A 1 16.18 -31.90 -53.50
C MET A 1 15.10 -31.22 -52.64
N SER A 2 13.82 -31.63 -52.65
CA SER A 2 12.74 -30.96 -51.89
C SER A 2 12.78 -31.09 -50.36
N ILE A 3 13.36 -32.16 -49.80
CA ILE A 3 13.33 -32.41 -48.35
C ILE A 3 14.24 -31.42 -47.60
N TYR A 4 15.43 -31.15 -48.13
CA TYR A 4 16.38 -30.19 -47.55
C TYR A 4 15.80 -28.77 -47.51
N PHE A 5 15.07 -28.37 -48.55
CA PHE A 5 14.43 -27.07 -48.61
C PHE A 5 13.35 -26.91 -47.52
N CYS A 6 12.58 -27.97 -47.27
CA CYS A 6 11.54 -27.97 -46.24
C CYS A 6 12.13 -27.90 -44.82
N PHE A 7 13.22 -28.64 -44.55
CA PHE A 7 13.90 -28.58 -43.25
C PHE A 7 14.49 -27.20 -42.96
N ILE A 8 15.08 -26.55 -43.97
CA ILE A 8 15.65 -25.19 -43.81
C ILE A 8 14.55 -24.19 -43.49
N HIS A 9 13.40 -24.25 -44.18
CA HIS A 9 12.27 -23.35 -43.90
C HIS A 9 11.65 -23.58 -42.52
N VAL A 10 11.52 -24.83 -42.07
CA VAL A 10 10.99 -25.14 -40.74
C VAL A 10 11.94 -24.66 -39.64
N VAL A 11 13.25 -24.85 -39.80
CA VAL A 11 14.24 -24.32 -38.84
C VAL A 11 14.24 -22.78 -38.82
N PHE A 12 14.12 -22.13 -39.98
CA PHE A 12 14.05 -20.67 -40.05
C PHE A 12 12.77 -20.11 -39.40
N LEU A 13 11.63 -20.81 -39.57
CA LEU A 13 10.36 -20.45 -38.93
C LEU A 13 10.41 -20.63 -37.40
N ILE A 14 11.07 -21.68 -36.92
CA ILE A 14 11.29 -21.92 -35.48
C ILE A 14 12.27 -20.88 -34.90
N CYS A 15 13.34 -20.53 -35.62
CA CYS A 15 14.29 -19.49 -35.20
C CYS A 15 13.68 -18.08 -35.20
N ALA A 16 12.79 -17.77 -36.14
CA ALA A 16 12.07 -16.51 -36.18
C ALA A 16 11.10 -16.37 -34.99
N ALA A 17 10.41 -17.45 -34.61
CA ALA A 17 9.54 -17.45 -33.43
C ALA A 17 10.32 -17.27 -32.12
N ALA A 18 11.54 -17.81 -32.03
CA ALA A 18 12.39 -17.69 -30.84
C ALA A 18 13.01 -16.29 -30.63
N SER A 19 13.05 -15.45 -31.67
CA SER A 19 13.60 -14.09 -31.55
C SER A 19 12.56 -13.03 -31.14
N ALA A 20 11.28 -13.31 -31.35
CA ALA A 20 10.19 -12.37 -31.09
C ALA A 20 9.77 -12.25 -29.60
N GLU A 21 10.26 -13.12 -28.72
CA GLU A 21 9.91 -13.11 -27.29
C GLU A 21 10.85 -12.21 -26.44
N SER A 22 11.86 -11.58 -27.05
CA SER A 22 12.87 -10.81 -26.32
C SER A 22 12.63 -9.30 -26.24
N GLU A 23 11.73 -8.73 -27.06
CA GLU A 23 11.49 -7.27 -27.10
C GLU A 23 10.40 -6.76 -26.14
N GLN A 24 9.58 -7.63 -25.53
CA GLN A 24 8.52 -7.17 -24.62
C GLN A 24 9.01 -6.82 -23.20
N VAL A 25 10.16 -7.34 -22.76
CA VAL A 25 10.63 -7.18 -21.37
C VAL A 25 11.13 -5.75 -21.07
N LEU A 26 11.54 -4.99 -22.09
CA LEU A 26 12.13 -3.66 -21.90
C LEU A 26 11.07 -2.55 -21.70
N VAL A 27 9.81 -2.78 -22.08
CA VAL A 27 8.79 -1.72 -22.14
C VAL A 27 8.10 -1.51 -20.78
N ASP A 28 8.12 -2.50 -19.89
CA ASP A 28 7.49 -2.41 -18.56
C ASP A 28 8.35 -1.71 -17.50
N ASP A 29 9.69 -1.69 -17.66
CA ASP A 29 10.61 -1.08 -16.66
C ASP A 29 10.52 0.46 -16.64
N LYS A 30 10.02 1.11 -17.71
CA LYS A 30 9.91 2.58 -17.78
C LYS A 30 8.61 3.17 -17.21
N LEU A 31 7.62 2.35 -16.86
CA LEU A 31 6.37 2.83 -16.25
C LEU A 31 6.36 2.75 -14.71
N LEU A 32 7.39 2.15 -14.10
CA LEU A 32 7.48 1.96 -12.66
C LEU A 32 8.29 3.04 -11.91
N GLU A 33 9.06 3.85 -12.61
CA GLU A 33 9.91 4.92 -12.06
C GLU A 33 9.49 6.28 -12.64
N GLY A 34 8.55 6.96 -11.98
CA GLY A 34 8.21 8.34 -12.30
C GLY A 34 6.71 8.63 -12.27
N GLY A 35 6.28 9.36 -11.25
CA GLY A 35 4.90 9.84 -11.12
C GLY A 35 4.09 9.01 -10.13
N SER A 36 3.45 9.72 -9.20
CA SER A 36 2.45 9.20 -8.26
C SER A 36 1.32 8.53 -9.05
N SER A 37 1.50 7.26 -9.38
CA SER A 37 0.55 6.48 -10.16
C SER A 37 -0.67 6.20 -9.27
N PRO A 38 -1.89 6.53 -9.69
CA PRO A 38 -3.08 6.15 -8.95
C PRO A 38 -3.08 4.61 -8.80
N GLY A 39 -3.13 4.12 -7.57
CA GLY A 39 -3.12 2.67 -7.26
C GLY A 39 -1.90 2.16 -6.48
N ARG A 40 -0.92 3.01 -6.17
CA ARG A 40 0.17 2.66 -5.25
C ARG A 40 -0.20 3.02 -3.82
N ARG A 41 -0.10 2.05 -2.91
CA ARG A 41 -0.43 2.19 -1.50
C ARG A 41 0.80 1.85 -0.66
N THR A 42 1.24 2.78 0.16
CA THR A 42 2.42 2.58 1.01
C THR A 42 2.00 2.31 2.44
N GLY A 43 2.61 1.31 3.07
CA GLY A 43 2.30 0.93 4.45
C GLY A 43 2.93 -0.39 4.86
N THR A 44 2.29 -1.10 5.78
CA THR A 44 2.80 -2.38 6.28
C THR A 44 1.81 -3.52 6.02
N LEU A 45 2.32 -4.74 5.86
CA LEU A 45 1.51 -5.95 5.77
C LEU A 45 1.60 -6.72 7.09
N TYR A 46 0.54 -6.64 7.90
CA TYR A 46 0.50 -7.27 9.23
C TYR A 46 -0.10 -8.68 9.16
N CYS A 47 0.69 -9.71 9.47
CA CYS A 47 0.23 -11.07 9.61
C CYS A 47 -0.21 -11.35 11.05
N ARG A 48 -1.41 -11.91 11.25
CA ARG A 48 -1.95 -12.24 12.59
C ARG A 48 -1.39 -13.52 13.23
N VAL A 49 -0.44 -14.19 12.61
CA VAL A 49 0.08 -15.48 13.10
C VAL A 49 0.87 -15.31 14.40
N GLY A 50 0.69 -16.21 15.36
CA GLY A 50 1.40 -16.13 16.65
C GLY A 50 0.99 -14.88 17.43
N ILE A 51 1.97 -14.05 17.82
CA ILE A 51 1.71 -12.75 18.47
C ILE A 51 1.62 -11.59 17.45
N GLY A 52 1.63 -11.89 16.15
CA GLY A 52 1.52 -10.92 15.06
C GLY A 52 2.86 -10.44 14.53
N PHE A 53 2.98 -10.28 13.20
CA PHE A 53 4.24 -9.90 12.55
C PHE A 53 4.01 -8.97 11.36
N HIS A 54 4.81 -7.93 11.22
CA HIS A 54 4.91 -7.12 10.02
C HIS A 54 5.88 -7.79 9.04
N LEU A 55 5.45 -8.00 7.80
CA LEU A 55 6.31 -8.55 6.74
C LEU A 55 7.48 -7.60 6.47
N GLN A 56 8.70 -8.13 6.43
CA GLN A 56 9.93 -7.40 6.19
C GLN A 56 10.64 -7.90 4.94
N ILE A 57 11.17 -6.96 4.16
CA ILE A 57 11.98 -7.24 2.97
C ILE A 57 13.36 -6.62 3.18
N HIS A 58 14.36 -7.48 3.39
CA HIS A 58 15.73 -7.08 3.64
C HIS A 58 16.49 -6.76 2.35
N PRO A 59 17.48 -5.86 2.39
CA PRO A 59 18.35 -5.57 1.25
C PRO A 59 19.23 -6.77 0.83
N ASP A 60 19.46 -7.74 1.72
CA ASP A 60 20.16 -8.99 1.41
C ASP A 60 19.34 -9.99 0.56
N GLY A 61 18.06 -9.69 0.30
CA GLY A 61 17.14 -10.57 -0.42
C GLY A 61 16.32 -11.49 0.48
N ARG A 62 16.49 -11.42 1.81
CA ARG A 62 15.75 -12.23 2.78
C ARG A 62 14.37 -11.63 3.08
N VAL A 63 13.42 -12.54 3.31
CA VAL A 63 12.06 -12.20 3.73
C VAL A 63 11.75 -12.88 5.06
N ASN A 64 11.27 -12.09 6.01
CA ASN A 64 10.84 -12.54 7.33
C ASN A 64 9.73 -11.60 7.84
N GLY A 65 9.39 -11.68 9.12
CA GLY A 65 8.54 -10.72 9.79
C GLY A 65 9.03 -10.42 11.19
N SER A 66 8.74 -9.20 11.62
CA SER A 66 9.09 -8.64 12.94
C SER A 66 7.83 -8.23 13.69
N HIS A 67 7.88 -8.32 15.03
CA HIS A 67 6.81 -7.84 15.89
C HIS A 67 6.69 -6.32 15.87
N ALA A 68 7.82 -5.64 16.00
CA ALA A 68 7.88 -4.19 15.96
C ALA A 68 7.86 -3.70 14.51
N PRO A 69 7.16 -2.60 14.22
CA PRO A 69 7.29 -1.91 12.95
C PRO A 69 8.72 -1.41 12.79
N ASP A 70 9.26 -1.55 11.59
CA ASP A 70 10.64 -1.24 11.24
C ASP A 70 10.68 -0.66 9.80
N HIS A 71 11.75 0.03 9.44
CA HIS A 71 11.94 0.57 8.09
C HIS A 71 11.89 -0.53 7.02
N LEU A 72 12.36 -1.73 7.34
CA LEU A 72 12.29 -2.91 6.47
C LEU A 72 10.86 -3.44 6.26
N SER A 73 9.92 -3.06 7.12
CA SER A 73 8.51 -3.44 7.03
C SER A 73 7.64 -2.45 6.26
N LEU A 74 8.23 -1.35 5.80
CA LEU A 74 7.55 -0.38 4.95
C LEU A 74 7.54 -0.88 3.50
N LEU A 75 6.34 -1.16 3.02
CA LEU A 75 6.07 -1.79 1.74
C LEU A 75 5.19 -0.87 0.87
N GLU A 76 5.49 -0.85 -0.41
CA GLU A 76 4.69 -0.23 -1.46
C GLU A 76 3.94 -1.36 -2.20
N LEU A 77 2.63 -1.37 -2.08
CA LEU A 77 1.75 -2.26 -2.83
C LEU A 77 1.20 -1.52 -4.03
N PHE A 78 1.40 -2.07 -5.22
CA PHE A 78 0.91 -1.50 -6.47
C PHE A 78 0.13 -2.55 -7.24
N ALA A 79 -0.96 -2.13 -7.90
CA ALA A 79 -1.73 -2.99 -8.78
C ALA A 79 -0.97 -3.19 -10.10
N VAL A 80 -0.77 -4.45 -10.49
CA VAL A 80 -0.20 -4.83 -11.79
C VAL A 80 -1.32 -5.04 -12.81
N SER A 81 -2.39 -5.71 -12.38
CA SER A 81 -3.62 -5.91 -13.14
C SER A 81 -4.77 -6.23 -12.17
N GLN A 82 -5.96 -6.50 -12.68
CA GLN A 82 -7.14 -6.76 -11.84
C GLN A 82 -6.90 -7.91 -10.84
N GLY A 83 -6.84 -7.57 -9.55
CA GLY A 83 -6.60 -8.54 -8.48
C GLY A 83 -5.18 -9.11 -8.43
N ILE A 84 -4.23 -8.59 -9.23
CA ILE A 84 -2.82 -8.93 -9.17
C ILE A 84 -2.04 -7.72 -8.66
N VAL A 85 -1.24 -7.94 -7.63
CA VAL A 85 -0.43 -6.92 -6.98
C VAL A 85 1.06 -7.28 -7.02
N GLY A 86 1.89 -6.24 -7.07
CA GLY A 86 3.30 -6.30 -6.74
C GLY A 86 3.53 -5.71 -5.35
N ILE A 87 4.50 -6.26 -4.63
CA ILE A 87 4.89 -5.80 -3.28
C ILE A 87 6.37 -5.42 -3.34
N ARG A 88 6.68 -4.12 -3.19
CA ARG A 88 8.05 -3.59 -3.16
C ARG A 88 8.42 -3.16 -1.75
N GLY A 89 9.60 -3.49 -1.27
CA GLY A 89 10.17 -2.90 -0.05
C GLY A 89 10.63 -1.48 -0.35
N VAL A 90 10.08 -0.48 0.35
CA VAL A 90 10.38 0.93 0.10
C VAL A 90 11.85 1.23 0.39
N PHE A 91 12.37 0.65 1.48
CA PHE A 91 13.76 0.82 1.92
C PHE A 91 14.74 -0.01 1.09
N SER A 92 14.47 -1.32 0.93
CA SER A 92 15.37 -2.23 0.21
C SER A 92 15.32 -2.10 -1.31
N LYS A 93 14.33 -1.36 -1.85
CA LYS A 93 14.05 -1.21 -3.29
C LYS A 93 13.91 -2.54 -4.04
N ARG A 94 13.62 -3.63 -3.31
CA ARG A 94 13.45 -4.98 -3.83
C ARG A 94 11.99 -5.40 -3.82
N TYR A 95 11.63 -6.27 -4.75
CA TYR A 95 10.29 -6.84 -4.87
C TYR A 95 10.22 -8.19 -4.17
N LEU A 96 9.12 -8.42 -3.45
CA LEU A 96 8.80 -9.74 -2.95
C LEU A 96 8.60 -10.68 -4.13
N ALA A 97 9.25 -11.85 -4.10
CA ALA A 97 9.13 -12.86 -5.13
C ALA A 97 8.97 -14.26 -4.53
N MET A 98 8.25 -15.11 -5.24
CA MET A 98 8.14 -16.53 -4.92
C MET A 98 8.73 -17.35 -6.05
N ASN A 99 9.73 -18.18 -5.75
CA ASN A 99 10.34 -19.03 -6.77
C ASN A 99 9.51 -20.28 -7.07
N LYS A 100 9.92 -21.03 -8.10
CA LYS A 100 9.33 -22.32 -8.53
C LYS A 100 9.31 -23.43 -7.45
N ARG A 101 10.04 -23.28 -6.34
CA ARG A 101 9.99 -24.22 -5.19
C ARG A 101 8.99 -23.78 -4.11
N GLY A 102 8.44 -22.57 -4.23
CA GLY A 102 7.58 -21.95 -3.24
C GLY A 102 8.34 -21.22 -2.13
N ARG A 103 9.63 -20.90 -2.30
CA ARG A 103 10.38 -20.09 -1.32
C ARG A 103 10.16 -18.60 -1.61
N LEU A 104 9.86 -17.86 -0.55
CA LEU A 104 9.84 -16.40 -0.58
C LEU A 104 11.27 -15.86 -0.50
N HIS A 105 11.55 -14.88 -1.35
CA HIS A 105 12.81 -14.15 -1.41
C HIS A 105 12.54 -12.76 -2.00
N ALA A 106 13.54 -11.91 -2.04
CA ALA A 106 13.41 -10.57 -2.61
C ALA A 106 14.45 -10.31 -3.71
N ILE A 107 13.98 -9.75 -4.81
CA ILE A 107 14.77 -9.53 -6.03
C ILE A 107 14.72 -8.05 -6.44
N GLU A 108 15.74 -7.59 -7.16
CA GLU A 108 15.85 -6.18 -7.56
C GLU A 108 14.98 -5.83 -8.76
N LYS A 109 14.89 -6.74 -9.74
CA LYS A 109 14.11 -6.53 -10.96
C LYS A 109 12.71 -7.12 -10.81
N PHE A 110 11.70 -6.40 -11.27
CA PHE A 110 10.34 -6.90 -11.27
C PHE A 110 10.17 -8.00 -12.33
N THR A 111 9.61 -9.14 -11.93
CA THR A 111 9.43 -10.32 -12.81
C THR A 111 8.08 -11.00 -12.55
N GLU A 112 7.72 -12.01 -13.34
CA GLU A 112 6.51 -12.81 -13.12
C GLU A 112 6.44 -13.47 -11.73
N ASP A 113 7.59 -13.77 -11.11
CA ASP A 113 7.66 -14.34 -9.76
C ASP A 113 7.23 -13.34 -8.66
N CYS A 114 7.15 -12.04 -9.00
CA CYS A 114 6.74 -10.95 -8.11
C CYS A 114 5.24 -10.65 -8.15
N LYS A 115 4.50 -11.34 -9.03
CA LYS A 115 3.06 -11.13 -9.20
C LYS A 115 2.28 -12.01 -8.23
N PHE A 116 1.49 -11.37 -7.37
CA PHE A 116 0.64 -12.05 -6.41
C PHE A 116 -0.83 -11.75 -6.63
N ARG A 117 -1.66 -12.78 -6.64
CA ARG A 117 -3.12 -12.64 -6.62
C ARG A 117 -3.59 -12.24 -5.23
N GLU A 118 -4.10 -11.03 -5.10
CA GLU A 118 -4.73 -10.52 -3.88
C GLU A 118 -6.18 -11.00 -3.82
N ARG A 119 -6.54 -11.69 -2.74
CA ARG A 119 -7.93 -12.11 -2.45
C ARG A 119 -8.33 -11.69 -1.06
N PHE A 120 -9.52 -11.09 -0.96
CA PHE A 120 -10.14 -10.80 0.32
C PHE A 120 -10.73 -12.07 0.92
N GLN A 121 -10.40 -12.34 2.18
CA GLN A 121 -10.97 -13.43 2.96
C GLN A 121 -12.12 -12.89 3.82
N GLU A 122 -13.11 -13.72 4.10
CA GLU A 122 -14.28 -13.38 4.94
C GLU A 122 -13.93 -12.72 6.28
N ASN A 123 -12.75 -13.04 6.83
CA ASN A 123 -12.27 -12.51 8.12
C ASN A 123 -11.69 -11.08 8.04
N SER A 124 -11.90 -10.34 6.95
CA SER A 124 -11.29 -9.01 6.70
C SER A 124 -9.77 -9.01 6.57
N TYR A 125 -9.17 -10.16 6.25
CA TYR A 125 -7.76 -10.29 5.92
C TYR A 125 -7.59 -10.57 4.43
N ASN A 126 -6.47 -10.13 3.87
CA ASN A 126 -6.08 -10.45 2.52
C ASN A 126 -5.15 -11.66 2.50
N THR A 127 -5.23 -12.42 1.42
CA THR A 127 -4.28 -13.48 1.08
C THR A 127 -3.58 -13.13 -0.22
N TYR A 128 -2.32 -13.54 -0.34
CA TYR A 128 -1.48 -13.28 -1.49
C TYR A 128 -0.98 -14.62 -2.03
N ALA A 129 -1.55 -15.08 -3.14
CA ALA A 129 -1.12 -16.29 -3.83
C ALA A 129 -0.15 -15.94 -4.98
N SER A 130 0.83 -16.78 -5.29
CA SER A 130 1.62 -16.59 -6.52
C SER A 130 0.70 -16.69 -7.73
N ALA A 131 0.80 -15.72 -8.65
CA ALA A 131 0.04 -15.75 -9.90
C ALA A 131 0.52 -16.87 -10.84
N THR A 132 1.83 -17.10 -10.84
CA THR A 132 2.52 -18.02 -11.75
C THR A 132 2.63 -19.43 -11.16
N HIS A 133 2.98 -19.55 -9.88
CA HIS A 133 3.32 -20.83 -9.27
C HIS A 133 2.14 -21.47 -8.52
N ARG A 134 1.84 -22.70 -8.90
CA ARG A 134 0.86 -23.56 -8.22
C ARG A 134 1.27 -25.03 -8.33
N ASN A 135 0.67 -25.88 -7.51
CA ASN A 135 0.84 -27.31 -7.68
C ASN A 135 0.13 -27.78 -8.97
N HIS A 136 0.89 -28.27 -9.95
CA HIS A 136 0.34 -28.74 -11.23
C HIS A 136 -0.60 -29.95 -11.11
N ARG A 137 -0.38 -30.83 -10.11
CA ARG A 137 -1.20 -32.04 -9.94
C ARG A 137 -2.50 -31.75 -9.20
N SER A 138 -2.41 -30.99 -8.11
CA SER A 138 -3.56 -30.76 -7.23
C SER A 138 -4.28 -29.42 -7.49
N GLY A 139 -3.77 -28.59 -8.41
CA GLY A 139 -4.26 -27.22 -8.65
C GLY A 139 -4.09 -26.27 -7.47
N ARG A 140 -3.38 -26.67 -6.40
CA ARG A 140 -3.31 -25.90 -5.15
C ARG A 140 -2.42 -24.67 -5.34
N GLU A 141 -2.99 -23.50 -5.07
CA GLU A 141 -2.29 -22.22 -5.04
C GLU A 141 -1.22 -22.18 -3.93
N TRP A 142 -0.16 -21.43 -4.17
CA TRP A 142 0.92 -21.22 -3.20
C TRP A 142 0.85 -19.81 -2.65
N PHE A 143 0.87 -19.69 -1.32
CA PHE A 143 0.62 -18.41 -0.65
C PHE A 143 1.89 -17.85 0.01
N VAL A 144 1.97 -16.53 0.04
CA VAL A 144 2.85 -15.81 0.97
C VAL A 144 2.44 -16.19 2.38
N ALA A 145 3.39 -16.58 3.22
CA ALA A 145 3.08 -17.03 4.57
C ALA A 145 4.23 -16.83 5.55
N LEU A 146 3.90 -16.49 6.80
CA LEU A 146 4.83 -16.45 7.93
C LEU A 146 4.52 -17.57 8.93
N ASN A 147 5.54 -18.06 9.62
CA ASN A 147 5.34 -19.00 10.73
C ASN A 147 5.11 -18.24 12.05
N LYS A 148 4.75 -18.99 13.11
CA LYS A 148 4.57 -18.44 14.47
C LYS A 148 5.82 -17.80 15.10
N ARG A 149 6.98 -17.94 14.46
CA ARG A 149 8.28 -17.34 14.85
C ARG A 149 8.69 -16.19 13.92
N GLY A 150 7.82 -15.73 13.02
CA GLY A 150 8.10 -14.65 12.07
C GLY A 150 8.99 -15.03 10.88
N LYS A 151 9.38 -16.30 10.70
CA LYS A 151 10.13 -16.70 9.50
C LYS A 151 9.19 -16.98 8.34
N ALA A 152 9.60 -16.63 7.13
CA ALA A 152 8.89 -16.98 5.90
C ALA A 152 8.70 -18.51 5.79
N LYS A 153 7.48 -18.94 5.48
CA LYS A 153 7.16 -20.33 5.17
C LYS A 153 7.26 -20.57 3.66
N MET A 154 7.52 -21.82 3.33
CA MET A 154 7.43 -22.30 1.95
C MET A 154 5.95 -22.28 1.52
N GLY A 155 5.61 -21.49 0.50
CA GLY A 155 4.26 -21.39 -0.07
C GLY A 155 3.75 -22.70 -0.66
N SER A 156 4.65 -23.57 -1.13
CA SER A 156 4.33 -24.91 -1.62
C SER A 156 3.98 -25.91 -0.51
N SER A 157 4.20 -25.56 0.76
CA SER A 157 3.92 -26.46 1.90
C SER A 157 2.44 -26.79 2.02
N THR A 158 2.13 -28.06 2.32
CA THR A 158 0.76 -28.55 2.54
C THR A 158 0.03 -27.87 3.69
N ARG A 159 0.79 -27.27 4.64
CA ARG A 159 0.28 -26.52 5.80
C ARG A 159 -0.03 -25.06 5.48
N VAL A 160 0.21 -24.61 4.25
CA VAL A 160 -0.08 -23.25 3.80
C VAL A 160 -1.31 -23.35 2.89
N LYS A 161 -2.43 -22.82 3.38
CA LYS A 161 -3.74 -22.81 2.72
C LYS A 161 -4.37 -21.43 2.92
N SER A 162 -5.28 -21.02 2.05
CA SER A 162 -5.94 -19.71 2.13
C SER A 162 -6.63 -19.48 3.47
N GLN A 163 -7.21 -20.52 4.09
CA GLN A 163 -7.92 -20.42 5.38
C GLN A 163 -6.98 -20.35 6.59
N HIS A 164 -5.68 -20.63 6.43
CA HIS A 164 -4.78 -20.75 7.55
C HIS A 164 -4.25 -19.37 7.96
N VAL A 165 -4.22 -19.07 9.27
CA VAL A 165 -3.80 -17.76 9.80
C VAL A 165 -2.42 -17.29 9.34
N SER A 166 -1.52 -18.20 8.92
CA SER A 166 -0.20 -17.85 8.38
C SER A 166 -0.24 -17.08 7.06
N THR A 167 -1.32 -17.19 6.29
CA THR A 167 -1.49 -16.52 4.98
C THR A 167 -2.33 -15.25 5.07
N HIS A 168 -2.85 -14.94 6.25
CA HIS A 168 -3.73 -13.82 6.47
C HIS A 168 -2.90 -12.58 6.80
N PHE A 169 -2.93 -11.61 5.90
CA PHE A 169 -2.28 -10.32 6.05
C PHE A 169 -3.32 -9.21 6.06
N LEU A 170 -3.19 -8.29 7.00
CA LEU A 170 -3.97 -7.08 7.08
C LEU A 170 -3.12 -5.94 6.53
N PRO A 171 -3.46 -5.38 5.36
CA PRO A 171 -2.78 -4.20 4.87
C PRO A 171 -3.09 -3.00 5.77
N ARG A 172 -2.04 -2.37 6.29
CA ARG A 172 -2.11 -1.13 7.07
C ARG A 172 -1.42 -0.05 6.28
N PHE A 173 -2.15 0.54 5.33
CA PHE A 173 -1.65 1.63 4.51
C PHE A 173 -1.83 2.95 5.21
N ASN A 174 -0.80 3.78 5.16
CA ASN A 174 -0.94 5.17 5.52
C ASN A 174 -1.51 5.85 4.28
N LEU A 175 -2.74 6.37 4.38
CA LEU A 175 -3.24 7.36 3.44
C LEU A 175 -2.42 8.62 3.67
N GLN A 176 -1.21 8.66 3.13
CA GLN A 176 -0.52 9.91 2.93
C GLN A 176 -1.24 10.56 1.74
N GLU A 177 -2.40 11.15 2.02
CA GLU A 177 -2.95 12.18 1.16
C GLU A 177 -1.82 13.17 0.97
N LYS A 178 -1.44 13.38 -0.28
CA LYS A 178 -0.48 14.38 -0.67
C LYS A 178 -1.16 15.74 -0.44
N SER A 179 -1.25 16.19 0.81
CA SER A 179 -1.83 17.47 1.20
C SER A 179 -0.87 18.62 0.89
N GLU A 180 -0.44 18.70 -0.37
CA GLU A 180 0.26 19.85 -0.94
C GLU A 180 -0.46 20.28 -2.22
N GLN A 181 -1.78 20.38 -2.16
CA GLN A 181 -2.52 21.31 -3.02
C GLN A 181 -3.29 22.25 -2.10
N GLY A 182 -2.53 23.08 -1.39
CA GLY A 182 -3.08 24.29 -0.79
C GLY A 182 -3.58 25.18 -1.91
N PHE A 183 -4.89 25.35 -2.03
CA PHE A 183 -5.44 26.39 -2.89
C PHE A 183 -5.13 27.73 -2.22
N THR A 184 -4.34 28.56 -2.89
CA THR A 184 -4.13 29.94 -2.49
C THR A 184 -5.46 30.68 -2.70
N ILE A 185 -6.13 31.06 -1.62
CA ILE A 185 -7.23 32.03 -1.70
C ILE A 185 -6.58 33.33 -2.15
N THR A 186 -6.82 33.74 -3.38
CA THR A 186 -6.44 35.07 -3.87
C THR A 186 -7.05 36.11 -2.94
N GLU A 187 -6.21 36.96 -2.37
CA GLU A 187 -6.66 38.18 -1.73
C GLU A 187 -7.42 39.02 -2.75
N TYR A 188 -8.73 39.19 -2.56
CA TYR A 188 -9.47 40.26 -3.20
C TYR A 188 -9.49 41.45 -2.25
N SER A 189 -8.59 42.39 -2.52
CA SER A 189 -8.64 43.75 -1.99
C SER A 189 -9.68 44.60 -2.74
N LYS A 190 -10.52 45.30 -1.96
CA LYS A 190 -11.31 46.53 -2.27
C LYS A 190 -12.48 46.38 -3.26
N GLU A 191 -13.61 47.08 -3.15
CA GLU A 191 -14.23 48.03 -2.22
C GLU A 191 -15.54 48.42 -2.92
N LYS A 192 -16.73 48.26 -2.29
CA LYS A 192 -17.92 48.99 -2.77
C LYS A 192 -19.03 49.10 -1.71
N THR A 193 -19.18 50.33 -1.27
CA THR A 193 -20.22 50.99 -0.47
C THR A 193 -21.66 50.58 -0.81
N LYS A 194 -22.50 50.29 0.20
CA LYS A 194 -23.87 50.82 0.30
C LYS A 194 -24.47 50.63 1.71
N ALA A 195 -25.04 51.71 2.24
CA ALA A 195 -25.57 51.85 3.59
C ALA A 195 -26.80 50.96 3.88
N PRO A 196 -27.06 50.61 5.16
CA PRO A 196 -28.27 49.89 5.56
C PRO A 196 -29.50 50.81 5.67
N PRO A 197 -30.73 50.32 5.40
CA PRO A 197 -31.95 51.10 5.59
C PRO A 197 -32.35 51.15 7.08
N VAL A 198 -32.77 52.35 7.48
CA VAL A 198 -33.29 52.73 8.81
C VAL A 198 -34.72 52.19 9.02
N GLN A 199 -35.04 51.68 10.22
CA GLN A 199 -36.33 51.82 10.95
C GLN A 199 -36.08 51.58 12.48
N PRO A 200 -36.99 51.94 13.41
CA PRO A 200 -37.14 53.26 14.04
C PRO A 200 -36.84 53.29 15.56
N VAL A 201 -36.66 54.51 16.07
CA VAL A 201 -36.25 54.90 17.43
C VAL A 201 -37.34 54.69 18.49
N GLN A 202 -36.96 54.22 19.69
CA GLN A 202 -37.58 54.59 20.98
C GLN A 202 -36.51 54.70 22.11
N PRO A 203 -36.76 55.50 23.17
CA PRO A 203 -35.76 56.40 23.78
C PRO A 203 -34.99 55.88 25.02
N VAL A 204 -33.84 56.53 25.28
CA VAL A 204 -32.81 56.27 26.32
C VAL A 204 -33.13 56.98 27.65
N PRO A 205 -32.68 56.44 28.80
CA PRO A 205 -31.98 57.27 29.80
C PRO A 205 -30.65 56.64 30.34
N PRO A 206 -29.80 57.40 31.07
CA PRO A 206 -28.37 57.51 30.79
C PRO A 206 -27.43 56.61 31.63
N SER A 207 -26.20 56.49 31.13
CA SER A 207 -25.06 55.78 31.74
C SER A 207 -24.44 56.53 32.93
N PRO A 208 -23.73 55.83 33.84
CA PRO A 208 -22.54 56.35 34.48
C PRO A 208 -21.27 55.71 33.89
N VAL A 209 -20.33 56.59 33.54
CA VAL A 209 -18.95 56.32 33.19
C VAL A 209 -18.21 55.72 34.40
N LEU A 210 -17.21 54.84 34.21
CA LEU A 210 -15.87 54.98 34.80
C LEU A 210 -14.92 53.79 34.48
N ARG A 211 -13.75 54.20 33.98
CA ARG A 211 -12.37 53.70 34.18
C ARG A 211 -11.94 52.34 33.62
N VAL A 212 -11.19 52.46 32.52
CA VAL A 212 -10.06 51.61 32.14
C VAL A 212 -9.13 51.40 33.32
N ASN A 213 -8.72 50.14 33.55
CA ASN A 213 -7.42 49.83 34.14
C ASN A 213 -6.87 48.52 33.56
N SER A 214 -5.59 48.61 33.19
CA SER A 214 -4.70 47.61 32.60
C SER A 214 -4.38 46.44 33.54
N GLY A 215 -4.39 45.22 33.01
CA GLY A 215 -3.81 44.03 33.66
C GLY A 215 -3.71 42.84 32.69
N PRO A 216 -2.62 42.03 32.72
CA PRO A 216 -2.36 41.02 31.71
C PRO A 216 -3.26 39.78 31.89
N LYS A 217 -3.90 39.35 30.81
CA LYS A 217 -4.73 38.13 30.76
C LYS A 217 -3.83 36.88 30.86
N ARG A 218 -3.95 36.11 31.95
CA ARG A 218 -3.46 34.73 32.03
C ARG A 218 -4.43 33.81 31.28
N LEU A 219 -3.93 32.98 30.34
CA LEU A 219 -4.73 31.92 29.72
C LEU A 219 -5.08 30.86 30.78
N GLY A 220 -6.36 30.73 31.11
CA GLY A 220 -6.86 29.65 31.97
C GLY A 220 -7.22 28.41 31.14
N THR A 221 -6.54 27.30 31.38
CA THR A 221 -6.93 25.98 30.86
C THR A 221 -8.21 25.52 31.57
N VAL A 222 -9.30 25.33 30.82
CA VAL A 222 -10.55 24.78 31.35
C VAL A 222 -10.40 23.26 31.48
N LYS A 223 -10.58 22.75 32.70
CA LYS A 223 -10.48 21.32 33.04
C LYS A 223 -11.88 20.76 33.27
N TYR A 224 -12.36 19.88 32.39
CA TYR A 224 -13.65 19.20 32.54
C TYR A 224 -13.51 17.91 33.35
N TRP A 225 -14.50 17.64 34.21
CA TRP A 225 -14.66 16.37 34.93
C TRP A 225 -16.00 15.73 34.52
N PRO A 226 -16.01 14.48 34.03
CA PRO A 226 -17.24 13.74 33.80
C PRO A 226 -17.79 13.23 35.13
N LYS A 227 -19.00 13.66 35.51
CA LYS A 227 -19.74 13.09 36.64
C LYS A 227 -20.58 11.93 36.15
N PHE A 228 -20.15 10.70 36.45
CA PHE A 228 -21.01 9.52 36.36
C PHE A 228 -21.78 9.36 37.68
N ARG A 229 -23.10 9.21 37.59
CA ARG A 229 -23.96 8.73 38.67
C ARG A 229 -24.34 7.29 38.33
N PHE A 230 -23.94 6.35 39.18
CA PHE A 230 -24.47 4.99 39.18
C PHE A 230 -25.72 5.00 40.09
N GLY A 231 -26.84 4.59 39.53
CA GLY A 231 -28.05 4.18 40.24
C GLY A 231 -28.35 2.75 39.87
#